data_AF-A0A7J8XJC5-F1
#
_entry.id   AF-A0A7J8XJC5-F1
#
_cell.length_a   1.000
_cell.length_b   1.000
_cell.length_c   1.000
_cell.angle_alpha   90.00
_cell.angle_beta   90.00
_cell.angle_gamma   90.00
#
_symmetry.space_group_name_H-M   'P 1'
#
loop_
_entity.id
_entity.type
_entity.pdbx_description
1 polymer ?
#
loop_
_entity_poly.entity_id
_entity_poly.type
_entity_poly.pdbx_seq_one_letter_code
_entity_poly.pdbx_strand_id
1 'polypeptide(L)'
;FCRFSSEDVSSQNQVKASVQRKIRQSIAEEYPGLEPVLDDLLPKKAPLIVVKCQNHLNLVLVNSVPLFFNIRDGPYMPTLRLLHQYPNIMKKFQVDRGAIKFVLAGANIMCPGLTSPGGALDDEVEAETPVAIMAEGKQHALAIGFTKMSAKD
;
A
#
# COMPACT_ATOMS: atom_id res chain seq x y z
N PHE A 1 8.61 7.75 0.56
CA PHE A 1 8.69 8.12 1.99
C PHE A 1 10.12 8.21 2.56
N CYS A 2 11.19 7.76 1.88
CA CYS A 2 12.55 7.72 2.48
C CYS A 2 13.13 9.07 2.96
N ARG A 3 12.61 10.21 2.47
CA ARG A 3 12.97 11.56 2.95
C ARG A 3 11.74 12.37 3.39
N PHE A 4 10.64 11.69 3.72
CA PHE A 4 9.39 12.37 4.04
C PHE A 4 9.48 13.08 5.39
N SER A 5 9.26 14.39 5.41
CA SER A 5 9.23 15.20 6.63
C SER A 5 7.88 15.92 6.78
N SER A 6 7.67 16.58 7.93
CA SER A 6 6.49 17.43 8.14
C SER A 6 6.38 18.57 7.13
N GLU A 7 7.51 18.99 6.53
CA GLU A 7 7.57 20.06 5.53
C GLU A 7 7.04 19.63 4.16
N ASP A 8 6.93 18.32 3.93
CA ASP A 8 6.37 17.77 2.69
C ASP A 8 4.84 17.77 2.69
N VAL A 9 4.20 18.15 3.80
CA VAL A 9 2.74 18.24 3.92
C VAL A 9 2.29 19.61 3.41
N SER A 10 1.61 19.63 2.26
CA SER A 10 1.17 20.86 1.62
C SER A 10 -0.20 21.34 2.14
N SER A 11 -1.15 20.42 2.33
CA SER A 11 -2.49 20.78 2.85
C SER A 11 -3.21 19.58 3.45
N GLN A 12 -4.14 19.84 4.36
CA GLN A 12 -5.04 18.83 4.92
C GLN A 12 -6.47 19.26 4.62
N ASN A 13 -7.22 18.42 3.91
CA ASN A 13 -8.59 18.74 3.49
C ASN A 13 -9.55 17.67 4.02
N GLN A 14 -10.57 18.09 4.75
CA GLN A 14 -11.68 17.21 5.07
C GLN A 14 -12.50 16.97 3.80
N VAL A 15 -12.76 15.69 3.53
CA VAL A 15 -13.41 15.25 2.30
C VAL A 15 -14.92 15.34 2.45
N LYS A 16 -15.60 15.81 1.39
CA LYS A 16 -17.07 15.83 1.33
C LYS A 16 -17.62 14.40 1.32
N ALA A 17 -18.81 14.20 1.89
CA ALA A 17 -19.45 12.88 1.97
C ALA A 17 -19.61 12.16 0.61
N SER A 18 -19.80 12.91 -0.49
CA SER A 18 -19.86 12.33 -1.84
C SER A 18 -18.55 11.69 -2.26
N VAL A 19 -17.42 12.36 -2.00
CA VAL A 19 -16.09 11.86 -2.35
C VAL A 19 -15.65 10.76 -1.39
N GLN A 20 -15.99 10.86 -0.09
CA GLN A 20 -15.77 9.79 0.87
C GLN A 20 -16.41 8.46 0.44
N ARG A 21 -17.66 8.51 -0.07
CA ARG A 21 -18.33 7.32 -0.63
C ARG A 21 -17.59 6.73 -1.83
N LYS A 22 -17.09 7.58 -2.73
CA LYS A 22 -16.28 7.15 -3.89
C LYS A 22 -14.98 6.47 -3.45
N ILE A 23 -14.22 7.09 -2.55
CA ILE A 23 -12.97 6.52 -2.03
C ILE A 23 -13.22 5.15 -1.40
N ARG A 24 -14.27 5.05 -0.56
CA ARG A 24 -14.63 3.79 0.08
C ARG A 24 -15.03 2.71 -0.93
N GLN A 25 -15.76 3.07 -1.99
CA GLN A 25 -16.10 2.15 -3.07
C GLN A 25 -14.86 1.66 -3.81
N SER A 26 -13.95 2.57 -4.21
CA SER A 26 -12.70 2.20 -4.88
C SER A 26 -11.85 1.26 -4.02
N ILE A 27 -11.73 1.51 -2.72
CA ILE A 27 -10.99 0.64 -1.80
C ILE A 27 -11.65 -0.74 -1.66
N ALA A 28 -12.99 -0.80 -1.64
CA ALA A 28 -13.71 -2.07 -1.56
C ALA A 28 -13.54 -2.91 -2.84
N GLU A 29 -13.52 -2.25 -4.00
CA GLU A 29 -13.28 -2.87 -5.31
C GLU A 29 -11.83 -3.39 -5.42
N GLU A 30 -10.85 -2.61 -4.96
CA GLU A 30 -9.43 -3.00 -4.98
C GLU A 30 -9.10 -4.11 -3.95
N TYR A 31 -9.75 -4.08 -2.78
CA TYR A 31 -9.46 -5.00 -1.67
C TYR A 31 -10.75 -5.63 -1.11
N PRO A 32 -11.32 -6.64 -1.78
CA PRO A 32 -12.54 -7.29 -1.33
C PRO A 32 -12.39 -7.94 0.06
N GLY A 33 -11.17 -8.36 0.44
CA GLY A 33 -10.89 -8.91 1.77
C GLY A 33 -11.07 -7.92 2.93
N LEU A 34 -11.15 -6.61 2.65
CA LEU A 34 -11.40 -5.56 3.64
C LEU A 34 -12.88 -5.28 3.85
N GLU A 35 -13.79 -5.79 3.01
CA GLU A 35 -15.23 -5.55 3.09
C GLU A 35 -15.84 -5.70 4.50
N PRO A 36 -15.55 -6.78 5.27
CA PRO A 36 -16.15 -6.93 6.60
C PRO A 36 -15.65 -5.94 7.65
N VAL A 37 -14.45 -5.38 7.46
CA VAL A 37 -13.80 -4.45 8.40
C VAL A 37 -13.80 -3.00 7.90
N LEU A 38 -14.33 -2.77 6.70
CA LEU A 38 -14.33 -1.47 6.06
C LEU A 38 -15.20 -0.45 6.80
N ASP A 39 -16.27 -0.89 7.47
CA ASP A 39 -17.11 -0.03 8.31
C ASP A 39 -16.39 0.46 9.57
N ASP A 40 -15.50 -0.38 10.14
CA ASP A 40 -14.71 -0.03 11.31
C ASP A 40 -13.51 0.87 10.93
N LEU A 41 -12.88 0.57 9.79
CA LEU A 41 -11.73 1.34 9.28
C LEU A 41 -12.15 2.70 8.69
N LEU A 42 -13.23 2.72 7.91
CA LEU A 42 -13.76 3.89 7.21
C LEU A 42 -15.23 4.11 7.60
N PRO A 43 -15.50 4.63 8.82
CA PRO A 43 -16.86 4.84 9.30
C PRO A 43 -17.57 5.90 8.44
N LYS A 44 -18.80 5.62 8.02
CA LYS A 44 -19.60 6.53 7.19
C LYS A 44 -19.88 7.88 7.85
N LYS A 45 -19.86 7.93 9.18
CA LYS A 45 -20.12 9.14 9.99
C LYS A 45 -18.84 9.87 10.39
N ALA A 46 -17.68 9.23 10.30
CA ALA A 46 -16.42 9.84 10.70
C ALA A 46 -15.91 10.77 9.59
N PRO A 47 -15.33 11.93 9.94
CA PRO A 47 -14.69 12.80 8.97
C PRO A 47 -13.45 12.11 8.39
N LEU A 48 -13.43 11.95 7.06
CA LEU A 48 -12.27 11.47 6.33
C LEU A 48 -11.43 12.68 5.90
N ILE A 49 -10.15 12.66 6.20
CA ILE A 49 -9.21 13.75 5.89
C ILE A 49 -8.23 13.25 4.83
N VAL A 50 -8.09 13.99 3.75
CA VAL A 50 -7.05 13.74 2.74
C VAL A 50 -5.96 14.79 2.91
N VAL A 51 -4.77 14.31 3.24
CA VAL A 51 -3.56 15.13 3.36
C VAL A 51 -2.83 15.08 2.02
N LYS A 52 -2.64 16.22 1.39
CA LYS A 52 -1.85 16.36 0.16
C LYS A 52 -0.41 16.65 0.53
N CYS A 53 0.49 15.89 -0.06
CA CYS A 53 1.92 15.99 0.13
C CYS A 53 2.61 16.34 -1.19
N GLN A 54 3.90 16.70 -1.10
CA GLN A 54 4.76 16.86 -2.27
C GLN A 54 4.80 15.57 -3.11
N ASN A 55 5.17 15.69 -4.38
CA ASN A 55 5.21 14.61 -5.37
C ASN A 55 3.84 13.98 -5.70
N HIS A 56 2.75 14.73 -5.50
CA HIS A 56 1.37 14.28 -5.76
C HIS A 56 0.96 13.06 -4.91
N LEU A 57 1.58 12.89 -3.75
CA LEU A 57 1.17 11.90 -2.78
C LEU A 57 -0.05 12.44 -2.02
N ASN A 58 -1.13 11.68 -1.93
CA ASN A 58 -2.20 11.98 -0.99
C ASN A 58 -2.33 10.84 0.03
N LEU A 59 -2.54 11.21 1.28
CA LEU A 59 -2.73 10.30 2.40
C LEU A 59 -4.19 10.38 2.85
N VAL A 60 -4.82 9.23 3.02
CA VAL A 60 -6.17 9.10 3.56
C VAL A 60 -6.08 8.82 5.05
N LEU A 61 -6.52 9.78 5.86
CA LEU A 61 -6.53 9.72 7.31
C LEU A 61 -7.96 9.62 7.83
N VAL A 62 -8.14 8.75 8.83
CA VAL A 62 -9.36 8.65 9.61
C VAL A 62 -8.98 8.66 11.08
N ASN A 63 -9.62 9.51 11.89
CA ASN A 63 -9.30 9.67 13.31
C ASN A 63 -7.79 9.94 13.56
N SER A 64 -7.17 10.76 12.70
CA SER A 64 -5.73 11.08 12.75
C SER A 64 -4.80 9.89 12.49
N VAL A 65 -5.31 8.76 12.03
CA VAL A 65 -4.51 7.58 11.64
C VAL A 65 -4.48 7.47 10.11
N PRO A 66 -3.28 7.43 9.48
CA PRO A 66 -3.16 7.19 8.05
C PRO A 66 -3.45 5.71 7.75
N LEU A 67 -4.45 5.46 6.91
CA LEU A 67 -4.88 4.11 6.54
C LEU A 67 -4.43 3.73 5.14
N PHE A 68 -4.63 4.65 4.19
CA PHE A 68 -4.27 4.47 2.78
C PHE A 68 -3.48 5.67 2.26
N PHE A 69 -2.78 5.48 1.17
CA PHE A 69 -2.17 6.54 0.39
C PHE A 69 -2.35 6.28 -1.09
N ASN A 70 -2.42 7.32 -1.90
CA ASN A 70 -2.39 7.21 -3.34
C ASN A 70 -1.35 8.18 -3.89
N ILE A 71 -0.81 7.87 -5.06
CA ILE A 71 0.15 8.72 -5.76
C ILE A 71 -0.51 9.14 -7.07
N ARG A 72 -0.67 10.45 -7.27
CA ARG A 72 -1.44 11.04 -8.38
C ARG A 72 -2.87 10.48 -8.39
N ASP A 73 -3.26 9.82 -9.46
CA ASP A 73 -4.55 9.15 -9.65
C ASP A 73 -4.38 7.61 -9.71
N GLY A 74 -3.30 7.10 -9.12
CA GLY A 74 -3.08 5.66 -8.97
C GLY A 74 -3.99 5.02 -7.91
N PRO A 75 -3.92 3.68 -7.79
CA PRO A 75 -4.73 2.93 -6.83
C PRO A 75 -4.42 3.31 -5.38
N TYR A 76 -5.37 3.05 -4.48
CA TYR A 76 -5.19 3.32 -3.06
C TYR A 76 -4.35 2.20 -2.43
N MET A 77 -3.13 2.50 -2.02
CA MET A 77 -2.27 1.55 -1.33
C MET A 77 -2.50 1.63 0.18
N PRO A 78 -2.66 0.50 0.89
CA PRO A 78 -2.75 0.51 2.35
C PRO A 78 -1.41 0.94 2.96
N THR A 79 -1.42 1.41 4.20
CA THR A 79 -0.17 1.57 4.96
C THR A 79 0.36 0.21 5.43
N LEU A 80 1.67 0.12 5.69
CA LEU A 80 2.27 -1.09 6.28
C LEU A 80 1.60 -1.51 7.58
N ARG A 81 1.19 -0.55 8.42
CA ARG A 81 0.47 -0.82 9.66
C ARG A 81 -0.86 -1.53 9.41
N LEU A 82 -1.61 -1.08 8.40
CA LEU A 82 -2.88 -1.70 8.03
C LEU A 82 -2.66 -3.10 7.44
N LEU A 83 -1.66 -3.23 6.57
CA LEU A 83 -1.27 -4.51 5.97
C LEU A 83 -0.80 -5.53 7.01
N HIS A 84 -0.14 -5.10 8.10
CA HIS A 84 0.26 -6.00 9.20
C HIS A 84 -0.93 -6.51 10.01
N GLN A 85 -2.01 -5.73 10.14
CA GLN A 85 -3.25 -6.18 10.78
C GLN A 85 -4.03 -7.15 9.88
N TYR A 86 -4.04 -6.89 8.57
CA TYR A 86 -4.76 -7.67 7.58
C TYR A 86 -3.81 -8.14 6.47
N PRO A 87 -2.97 -9.16 6.71
CA PRO A 87 -1.94 -9.57 5.75
C PRO A 87 -2.51 -10.19 4.47
N ASN A 88 -3.77 -10.63 4.47
CA ASN A 88 -4.37 -11.36 3.35
C ASN A 88 -5.13 -10.47 2.36
N ILE A 89 -5.05 -9.14 2.52
CA ILE A 89 -5.74 -8.18 1.64
C ILE A 89 -5.03 -7.99 0.30
N MET A 90 -3.75 -8.34 0.23
CA MET A 90 -2.89 -8.13 -0.94
C MET A 90 -2.13 -9.39 -1.32
N LYS A 91 -1.80 -9.50 -2.61
CA LYS A 91 -0.86 -10.50 -3.12
C LYS A 91 0.53 -10.25 -2.52
N LYS A 92 1.22 -11.33 -2.16
CA LYS A 92 2.49 -11.29 -1.43
C LYS A 92 3.61 -11.77 -2.32
N PHE A 93 4.67 -10.98 -2.42
CA PHE A 93 5.95 -11.39 -3.01
C PHE A 93 6.97 -11.57 -1.91
N GLN A 94 7.76 -12.63 -1.97
CA GLN A 94 8.83 -12.89 -1.04
C GLN A 94 10.16 -12.56 -1.71
N VAL A 95 10.96 -11.72 -1.04
CA VAL A 95 12.34 -11.46 -1.43
C VAL A 95 13.31 -12.32 -0.63
N ASP A 96 14.42 -12.65 -1.29
CA ASP A 96 15.55 -13.34 -0.66
C ASP A 96 16.24 -12.48 0.41
N ARG A 97 16.95 -13.17 1.32
CA ARG A 97 17.72 -12.57 2.41
C ARG A 97 18.70 -11.50 1.94
N GLY A 98 19.34 -11.68 0.78
CA GLY A 98 20.28 -10.70 0.23
C GLY A 98 19.62 -9.36 -0.11
N ALA A 99 18.34 -9.36 -0.49
CA ALA A 99 17.62 -8.18 -0.92
C ALA A 99 17.05 -7.35 0.25
N ILE A 100 16.87 -7.95 1.43
CA ILE A 100 16.22 -7.32 2.61
C ILE A 100 16.84 -5.96 2.95
N LYS A 101 18.17 -5.88 3.00
CA LYS A 101 18.90 -4.65 3.34
C LYS A 101 18.60 -3.52 2.34
N PHE A 102 18.50 -3.85 1.07
CA PHE A 102 18.25 -2.89 0.00
C PHE A 102 16.80 -2.42 -0.02
N VAL A 103 15.85 -3.33 0.21
CA VAL A 103 14.42 -3.01 0.30
C VAL A 103 14.15 -2.06 1.47
N LEU A 104 14.77 -2.30 2.63
CA LEU A 104 14.68 -1.38 3.78
C LEU A 104 15.31 -0.01 3.51
N ALA A 105 16.31 0.06 2.63
CA ALA A 105 16.87 1.32 2.16
C ALA A 105 15.97 2.05 1.14
N GLY A 106 14.86 1.43 0.73
CA GLY A 106 13.94 1.96 -0.28
C GLY A 106 14.39 1.72 -1.72
N ALA A 107 15.28 0.75 -1.95
CA ALA A 107 15.64 0.34 -3.30
C ALA A 107 14.50 -0.43 -3.97
N ASN A 108 14.43 -0.33 -5.30
CA ASN A 108 13.52 -1.16 -6.10
C ASN A 108 13.95 -2.62 -6.06
N ILE A 109 12.97 -3.52 -6.15
CA ILE A 109 13.21 -4.96 -6.21
C ILE A 109 13.41 -5.36 -7.66
N MET A 110 14.54 -6.01 -7.94
CA MET A 110 14.88 -6.51 -9.27
C MET A 110 14.44 -7.98 -9.40
N CYS A 111 14.12 -8.44 -10.61
CA CYS A 111 13.61 -9.79 -10.86
C CYS A 111 14.45 -10.92 -10.21
N PRO A 112 15.81 -10.89 -10.23
CA PRO A 112 16.61 -11.93 -9.57
C PRO A 112 16.35 -12.08 -8.06
N GLY A 113 15.90 -11.01 -7.38
CA GLY A 113 15.55 -11.05 -5.97
C GLY A 113 14.25 -11.80 -5.67
N LEU A 114 13.41 -12.03 -6.68
CA LEU A 114 12.13 -12.73 -6.59
C LEU A 114 12.21 -14.17 -7.14
N THR A 115 13.08 -14.44 -8.12
CA THR A 115 13.23 -15.76 -8.75
C THR A 115 14.33 -16.64 -8.13
N SER A 116 15.06 -16.12 -7.15
CA SER A 116 16.04 -16.88 -6.37
C SER A 116 15.40 -17.97 -5.50
N PRO A 117 16.16 -18.93 -4.94
CA PRO A 117 15.61 -20.03 -4.12
C PRO A 117 14.82 -19.57 -2.88
N GLY A 118 15.16 -18.41 -2.32
CA GLY A 118 14.44 -17.79 -1.20
C GLY A 118 13.35 -16.80 -1.63
N GLY A 119 13.24 -16.53 -2.93
CA GLY A 119 12.22 -15.70 -3.52
C GLY A 119 10.96 -16.50 -3.84
N ALA A 120 9.81 -15.85 -3.72
CA ALA A 120 8.53 -16.41 -4.15
C ALA A 120 7.70 -15.30 -4.79
N LEU A 121 7.09 -15.60 -5.91
CA LEU A 121 6.19 -14.69 -6.60
C LEU A 121 4.88 -15.41 -6.90
N ASP A 122 3.82 -14.63 -7.08
CA ASP A 122 2.52 -15.12 -7.49
C ASP A 122 2.38 -14.82 -8.99
N ASP A 123 2.38 -15.87 -9.82
CA ASP A 123 2.38 -15.80 -11.29
C ASP A 123 1.11 -15.15 -11.87
N GLU A 124 0.07 -14.97 -11.04
CA GLU A 124 -1.19 -14.32 -11.44
C GLU A 124 -1.14 -12.80 -11.35
N VAL A 125 -0.04 -12.21 -10.85
CA VAL A 125 0.06 -10.77 -10.67
C VAL A 125 0.44 -10.09 -11.98
N GLU A 126 -0.47 -9.26 -12.46
CA GLU A 126 -0.28 -8.42 -13.63
C GLU A 126 0.61 -7.19 -13.32
N ALA A 127 1.11 -6.56 -14.38
CA ALA A 127 1.76 -5.26 -14.25
C ALA A 127 0.79 -4.22 -13.65
N GLU A 128 1.34 -3.19 -13.00
CA GLU A 128 0.58 -2.11 -12.38
C GLU A 128 -0.35 -2.55 -11.22
N THR A 129 0.03 -3.61 -10.52
CA THR A 129 -0.69 -4.13 -9.37
C THR A 129 0.05 -3.80 -8.07
N PRO A 130 -0.65 -3.32 -7.02
CA PRO A 130 -0.03 -3.14 -5.71
C PRO A 130 0.26 -4.50 -5.06
N VAL A 131 1.47 -4.69 -4.55
CA VAL A 131 1.94 -5.95 -3.93
C VAL A 131 2.58 -5.73 -2.57
N ALA A 132 2.38 -6.69 -1.67
CA ALA A 132 3.02 -6.74 -0.37
C ALA A 132 4.37 -7.45 -0.48
N ILE A 133 5.45 -6.79 -0.04
CA ILE A 133 6.79 -7.36 -0.07
C ILE A 133 7.11 -7.99 1.29
N MET A 134 7.15 -9.31 1.31
CA MET A 134 7.56 -10.16 2.40
C MET A 134 9.04 -10.52 2.26
N ALA A 135 9.68 -10.90 3.37
CA ALA A 135 11.03 -11.41 3.36
C ALA A 135 11.09 -12.82 3.92
N GLU A 136 12.02 -13.60 3.39
CA GLU A 136 12.30 -14.95 3.90
C GLU A 136 12.58 -14.92 5.42
N GLY A 137 11.80 -15.71 6.17
CA GLY A 137 11.91 -15.82 7.62
C GLY A 137 11.35 -14.63 8.41
N LYS A 138 10.55 -13.76 7.79
CA LYS A 138 9.83 -12.67 8.47
C LYS A 138 8.31 -12.81 8.31
N GLN A 139 7.59 -12.55 9.40
CA GLN A 139 6.12 -12.64 9.43
C GLN A 139 5.42 -11.39 8.89
N HIS A 140 6.09 -10.24 8.92
CA HIS A 140 5.51 -8.95 8.55
C HIS A 140 6.06 -8.45 7.20
N ALA A 141 5.25 -7.72 6.45
CA ALA A 141 5.66 -7.08 5.22
C ALA A 141 6.71 -6.00 5.50
N LEU A 142 7.76 -5.96 4.67
CA LEU A 142 8.83 -4.96 4.75
C LEU A 142 8.47 -3.69 3.98
N ALA A 143 7.82 -3.86 2.82
CA ALA A 143 7.49 -2.77 1.93
C ALA A 143 6.19 -3.07 1.19
N ILE A 144 5.61 -2.01 0.63
CA ILE A 144 4.50 -2.10 -0.32
C ILE A 144 5.05 -1.59 -1.65
N GLY A 145 4.93 -2.43 -2.67
CA GLY A 145 5.45 -2.18 -4.00
C GLY A 145 4.32 -2.03 -5.01
N PHE A 146 4.68 -1.54 -6.19
CA PHE A 146 3.82 -1.50 -7.35
C PHE A 146 4.54 -2.22 -8.49
N THR A 147 3.92 -3.24 -9.06
CA THR A 147 4.57 -4.03 -10.12
C THR A 147 4.72 -3.18 -11.37
N LYS A 148 5.91 -3.25 -11.98
CA LYS A 148 6.19 -2.61 -13.28
C LYS A 148 6.22 -3.59 -14.44
N MET A 149 6.38 -4.87 -14.14
CA MET A 149 6.33 -5.99 -15.07
C MET A 149 5.33 -7.01 -14.52
N SER A 150 4.73 -7.81 -15.41
CA SER A 150 3.92 -8.93 -14.98
C SER A 150 4.81 -9.98 -14.31
N ALA A 151 4.24 -10.83 -13.46
CA ALA A 151 4.98 -11.90 -12.81
C ALA A 151 5.52 -12.97 -13.79
N LYS A 152 4.96 -13.04 -15.00
CA LYS A 152 5.31 -14.02 -16.03
C LYS A 152 6.45 -13.58 -16.94
N ASP A 153 6.72 -12.28 -17.01
CA ASP A 153 7.74 -11.67 -17.86
C ASP A 153 9.08 -11.48 -17.10
#